data_AF-A0AAN9B804-F1
#
_entry.id   AF-A0AAN9B804-F1
#
_cell.length_a   1.000
_cell.length_b   1.000
_cell.length_c   1.000
_cell.angle_alpha   90.00
_cell.angle_beta   90.00
_cell.angle_gamma   90.00
#
_symmetry.space_group_name_H-M   'P 1'
#
loop_
_entity.id
_entity.type
_entity.pdbx_description
1 polymer ?
#
loop_
_entity_poly.entity_id
_entity_poly.type
_entity_poly.pdbx_seq_one_letter_code
_entity_poly.pdbx_strand_id
1 'polypeptide(L)'
;MWGKLLLSCVLVCALPVAVVSSERDGEQATHQKITMGKSGPVCTKQGRKCVFNATCEDNRCRCPAGQRGQAEIECVNKREHLCYIAGDPHIRAFGKALATIALPCRFRATRFVTKNVASHSGHGTCSFEVYATNELLRGRYVVRSVHISVGISDPASMTHTAVEVYKTVEYNVNDTEIYNYQARTIHRDSIWGSSKDTLDGVTIVPSFDEVNNFATLDIPACGTRIKYRAFDRRRAKHQKQLPGLTIQAPQQATWYAGLGDYPFGACGVPSDPRSLYNDRAAQLNLTNDNTAVLYDILAEEPDQKDNRLAGKCSRSFNLFKSSTQQIDDINYCGFLLTDPRVGRCIEEEAARLPIDIFNACLAMRQNAGYGCFALRRAARICGPLEDWTGPASGDINCPRLLVSTTEPPAPESFVF
;
A
#
# COMPACT_ATOMS: atom_id res chain seq x y z
N MET A 1 -17.44 -74.92 0.99
CA MET A 1 -18.89 -74.92 1.25
C MET A 1 -19.27 -73.61 1.93
N TRP A 2 -19.84 -72.69 1.15
CA TRP A 2 -20.90 -71.73 1.44
C TRP A 2 -21.08 -71.10 2.84
N GLY A 3 -21.07 -69.75 2.86
CA GLY A 3 -21.96 -68.91 3.67
C GLY A 3 -21.25 -68.06 4.73
N LYS A 4 -21.49 -66.76 4.91
CA LYS A 4 -22.41 -65.79 4.29
C LYS A 4 -21.80 -64.39 4.47
N LEU A 5 -21.89 -63.57 3.42
CA LEU A 5 -21.66 -62.12 3.47
C LEU A 5 -22.72 -61.46 4.37
N LEU A 6 -22.28 -60.56 5.26
CA LEU A 6 -23.12 -59.56 5.91
C LEU A 6 -22.97 -58.24 5.16
N LEU A 7 -23.99 -57.92 4.36
CA LEU A 7 -24.27 -56.59 3.83
C LEU A 7 -24.60 -55.66 5.01
N SER A 8 -23.80 -54.62 5.21
CA SER A 8 -24.21 -53.46 6.01
C SER A 8 -24.69 -52.36 5.07
N CYS A 9 -26.01 -52.18 5.03
CA CYS A 9 -26.66 -51.02 4.43
C CYS A 9 -26.34 -49.78 5.27
N VAL A 10 -25.59 -48.84 4.71
CA VAL A 10 -25.50 -47.48 5.25
C VAL A 10 -26.68 -46.69 4.68
N LEU A 11 -27.66 -46.44 5.54
CA LEU A 11 -28.80 -45.58 5.27
C LEU A 11 -28.31 -44.13 5.20
N VAL A 12 -28.32 -43.55 3.99
CA VAL A 12 -28.07 -42.13 3.76
C VAL A 12 -29.35 -41.37 4.12
N CYS A 13 -29.41 -40.81 5.32
CA CYS A 13 -30.43 -39.83 5.68
C CYS A 13 -30.09 -38.49 5.01
N ALA A 14 -30.72 -38.25 3.86
CA ALA A 14 -30.81 -36.92 3.27
C ALA A 14 -31.73 -36.05 4.13
N LEU A 15 -31.15 -35.16 4.93
CA LEU A 15 -31.89 -34.08 5.56
C LEU A 15 -32.12 -32.95 4.54
N PRO A 16 -33.35 -32.42 4.42
CA PRO A 16 -33.61 -31.27 3.57
C PRO A 16 -32.90 -30.05 4.16
N VAL A 17 -31.98 -29.47 3.40
CA VAL A 17 -31.45 -28.12 3.66
C VAL A 17 -32.61 -27.15 3.45
N ALA A 18 -33.26 -26.75 4.53
CA ALA A 18 -34.16 -25.63 4.54
C ALA A 18 -33.32 -24.38 4.22
N VAL A 19 -33.44 -23.88 2.99
CA VAL A 19 -32.99 -22.54 2.62
C VAL A 19 -33.88 -21.56 3.38
N VAL A 20 -33.43 -21.17 4.57
CA VAL A 20 -33.99 -20.02 5.28
C VAL A 20 -33.55 -18.78 4.51
N SER A 21 -34.38 -18.33 3.59
CA SER A 21 -34.33 -16.99 3.02
C SER A 21 -34.66 -16.01 4.14
N SER A 22 -33.63 -15.64 4.90
CA SER A 22 -33.67 -14.50 5.81
C SER A 22 -33.73 -13.22 4.96
N GLU A 23 -34.93 -12.81 4.59
CA GLU A 23 -35.25 -11.43 4.27
C GLU A 23 -34.89 -10.56 5.48
N ARG A 24 -33.64 -10.10 5.52
CA ARG A 24 -33.27 -8.95 6.32
C ARG A 24 -33.50 -7.72 5.46
N ASP A 25 -34.71 -7.18 5.57
CA ASP A 25 -34.94 -5.75 5.45
C ASP A 25 -34.27 -5.06 6.66
N GLY A 26 -32.95 -5.15 6.71
CA GLY A 26 -32.12 -4.35 7.58
C GLY A 26 -31.75 -3.13 6.79
N GLU A 27 -32.36 -2.01 7.11
CA GLU A 27 -31.96 -0.66 6.76
C GLU A 27 -30.42 -0.56 6.76
N GLN A 28 -29.81 -0.74 5.59
CA GLN A 28 -28.38 -0.58 5.42
C GLN A 28 -28.13 0.91 5.64
N ALA A 29 -27.68 1.26 6.83
CA ALA A 29 -27.15 2.58 7.14
C ALA A 29 -26.01 2.88 6.15
N THR A 30 -26.37 3.50 5.03
CA THR A 30 -25.44 4.00 4.04
C THR A 30 -24.81 5.24 4.65
N HIS A 31 -23.78 5.05 5.47
CA HIS A 31 -22.96 6.15 5.96
C HIS A 31 -22.20 6.74 4.76
N GLN A 32 -22.86 7.64 4.03
CA GLN A 32 -22.30 8.37 2.91
C GLN A 32 -21.25 9.36 3.43
N LYS A 33 -19.97 8.98 3.40
CA LYS A 33 -18.89 9.88 3.86
C LYS A 33 -18.17 10.50 2.66
N ILE A 34 -18.35 11.82 2.54
CA ILE A 34 -17.74 12.67 1.52
C ILE A 34 -16.27 12.90 1.89
N THR A 35 -15.36 12.75 0.93
CA THR A 35 -13.90 13.00 1.01
C THR A 35 -13.48 14.45 1.26
N MET A 36 -14.42 15.32 1.66
CA MET A 36 -14.20 16.74 1.86
C MET A 36 -14.49 17.06 3.33
N GLY A 37 -13.57 16.70 4.22
CA GLY A 37 -13.67 17.08 5.62
C GLY A 37 -13.63 18.61 5.77
N LYS A 38 -14.19 19.13 6.87
CA LYS A 38 -14.17 20.57 7.16
C LYS A 38 -12.74 21.12 7.27
N SER A 39 -11.78 20.29 7.73
CA SER A 39 -10.41 20.58 8.21
C SER A 39 -9.88 22.01 8.09
N GLY A 40 -9.43 22.53 9.24
CA GLY A 40 -8.35 23.48 9.45
C GLY A 40 -8.35 24.79 8.64
N PRO A 41 -7.41 25.71 8.97
CA PRO A 41 -7.17 26.87 8.13
C PRO A 41 -6.65 26.44 6.74
N VAL A 42 -7.11 27.13 5.71
CA VAL A 42 -6.51 27.07 4.38
C VAL A 42 -5.15 27.75 4.47
N CYS A 43 -4.09 27.06 4.05
CA CYS A 43 -2.73 27.49 4.30
C CYS A 43 -1.88 27.77 3.06
N THR A 44 -2.16 27.12 1.94
CA THR A 44 -1.41 27.37 0.70
C THR A 44 -2.26 28.10 -0.34
N LYS A 45 -1.59 28.76 -1.30
CA LYS A 45 -2.25 29.40 -2.45
C LYS A 45 -3.13 28.43 -3.26
N GLN A 46 -2.75 27.15 -3.29
CA GLN A 46 -3.51 26.08 -3.96
C GLN A 46 -4.73 25.59 -3.14
N GLY A 47 -4.93 26.17 -1.96
CA GLY A 47 -6.03 25.86 -1.06
C GLY A 47 -5.78 24.65 -0.16
N ARG A 48 -4.52 24.20 0.04
CA ARG A 48 -4.24 23.08 0.96
C ARG A 48 -4.65 23.46 2.38
N LYS A 49 -5.22 22.50 3.09
CA LYS A 49 -5.74 22.68 4.46
C LYS A 49 -4.86 21.93 5.45
N CYS A 50 -4.63 22.56 6.61
CA CYS A 50 -4.00 21.89 7.74
C CYS A 50 -4.98 20.93 8.44
N VAL A 51 -4.47 20.02 9.26
CA VAL A 51 -5.34 19.29 10.20
C VAL A 51 -5.99 20.27 11.18
N PHE A 52 -7.13 19.90 11.74
CA PHE A 52 -7.96 20.79 12.57
C PHE A 52 -7.20 21.47 13.71
N ASN A 53 -6.27 20.74 14.34
CA ASN A 53 -5.50 21.25 15.47
C ASN A 53 -4.24 22.01 15.05
N ALA A 54 -3.91 22.12 13.77
CA ALA A 54 -2.71 22.79 13.29
C ALA A 54 -2.98 24.25 12.92
N THR A 55 -1.94 25.08 13.05
CA THR A 55 -1.96 26.49 12.63
C THR A 55 -1.37 26.63 11.23
N CYS A 56 -1.73 27.72 10.54
CA CYS A 56 -1.05 28.13 9.33
C CYS A 56 -0.17 29.34 9.61
N GLU A 57 1.14 29.19 9.41
CA GLU A 57 2.14 30.24 9.60
C GLU A 57 3.05 30.27 8.36
N ASP A 58 3.22 31.44 7.74
CA ASP A 58 4.05 31.64 6.55
C ASP A 58 3.71 30.71 5.37
N ASN A 59 2.41 30.49 5.13
CA ASN A 59 1.89 29.54 4.15
C ASN A 59 2.33 28.08 4.38
N ARG A 60 2.66 27.71 5.63
CA ARG A 60 3.01 26.34 6.03
C ARG A 60 2.19 25.91 7.24
N CYS A 61 1.65 24.70 7.19
CA CYS A 61 0.98 24.11 8.35
C CYS A 61 2.01 23.80 9.44
N ARG A 62 1.72 24.18 10.68
CA ARG A 62 2.56 23.90 11.85
C ARG A 62 1.78 23.14 12.92
N CYS A 63 2.45 22.18 13.54
CA CYS A 63 1.86 21.46 14.67
C CYS A 63 1.84 22.35 15.91
N PRO A 64 0.85 22.17 16.80
CA PRO A 64 0.80 22.85 18.10
C PRO A 64 2.08 22.72 18.92
N ALA A 65 2.25 23.65 19.85
CA ALA A 65 3.29 23.55 20.87
C ALA A 65 3.21 22.19 21.59
N GLY A 66 4.37 21.57 21.81
CA GLY A 66 4.47 20.23 22.42
C GLY A 66 4.28 19.05 21.45
N GLN A 67 3.84 19.30 20.22
CA GLN A 67 3.65 18.27 19.20
C GLN A 67 4.69 18.36 18.07
N ARG A 68 4.75 17.32 17.24
CA ARG A 68 5.58 17.21 16.03
C ARG A 68 4.85 16.41 14.96
N GLY A 69 5.29 16.52 13.71
CA GLY A 69 4.74 15.70 12.61
C GLY A 69 4.67 16.47 11.31
N GLN A 70 3.70 16.10 10.48
CA GLN A 70 3.34 16.83 9.27
C GLN A 70 1.92 17.36 9.45
N ALA A 71 1.81 18.67 9.69
CA ALA A 71 0.57 19.32 10.09
C ALA A 71 -0.55 19.35 9.02
N GLU A 72 -0.29 18.80 7.83
CA GLU A 72 -1.31 18.53 6.79
C GLU A 72 -1.97 17.15 6.94
N ILE A 73 -1.35 16.25 7.70
CA ILE A 73 -1.77 14.86 7.86
C ILE A 73 -1.96 14.47 9.33
N GLU A 74 -0.96 14.68 10.20
CA GLU A 74 -1.02 14.36 11.62
C GLU A 74 0.07 15.06 12.45
N CYS A 75 -0.33 15.50 13.64
CA CYS A 75 0.56 15.97 14.70
C CYS A 75 0.45 15.01 15.90
N VAL A 76 1.60 14.53 16.37
CA VAL A 76 1.75 13.59 17.49
C VAL A 76 2.55 14.23 18.61
N ASN A 77 2.50 13.65 19.81
CA ASN A 77 3.33 14.11 20.92
C ASN A 77 4.82 13.93 20.56
N LYS A 78 5.69 14.82 21.06
CA LYS A 78 7.14 14.74 20.76
C LYS A 78 7.78 13.39 21.14
N ARG A 79 7.24 12.70 22.15
CA ARG A 79 7.71 11.41 22.65
C ARG A 79 7.26 10.22 21.81
N GLU A 80 6.17 10.37 21.04
CA GLU A 80 5.65 9.31 20.18
C GLU A 80 6.46 9.23 18.89
N HIS A 81 6.44 8.07 18.24
CA HIS A 81 7.01 7.83 16.93
C HIS A 81 5.95 8.01 15.86
N LEU A 82 6.31 8.61 14.73
CA LEU A 82 5.39 8.82 13.60
C LEU A 82 6.09 8.46 12.30
N CYS A 83 5.50 7.54 11.56
CA CYS A 83 5.76 7.32 10.14
C CYS A 83 4.53 7.81 9.35
N TYR A 84 4.75 8.37 8.16
CA TYR A 84 3.67 8.63 7.22
C TYR A 84 4.07 8.38 5.78
N ILE A 85 3.10 7.94 4.98
CA ILE A 85 3.21 7.71 3.54
C ILE A 85 2.10 8.52 2.88
N ALA A 86 2.45 9.62 2.20
CA ALA A 86 1.46 10.60 1.78
C ALA A 86 1.81 11.29 0.46
N GLY A 87 0.79 11.78 -0.26
CA GLY A 87 0.98 12.45 -1.54
C GLY A 87 1.42 11.48 -2.64
N ASP A 88 2.51 11.81 -3.35
CA ASP A 88 3.10 11.01 -4.43
C ASP A 88 4.18 10.08 -3.87
N PRO A 89 3.77 8.90 -3.40
CA PRO A 89 3.68 8.63 -1.98
C PRO A 89 5.07 8.77 -1.36
N HIS A 90 5.32 9.97 -0.84
CA HIS A 90 6.52 10.25 -0.09
C HIS A 90 6.38 9.60 1.27
N ILE A 91 7.39 8.84 1.66
CA ILE A 91 7.50 8.29 2.99
C ILE A 91 8.35 9.21 3.85
N ARG A 92 7.93 9.39 5.10
CA ARG A 92 8.81 9.81 6.19
C ARG A 92 8.84 8.71 7.23
N ALA A 93 9.98 8.04 7.32
CA ALA A 93 10.24 6.96 8.27
C ALA A 93 10.18 7.44 9.73
N PHE A 94 10.16 6.50 10.68
CA PHE A 94 10.23 6.83 12.11
C PHE A 94 11.52 7.58 12.47
N GLY A 95 12.66 7.17 11.88
CA GLY A 95 13.95 7.86 11.94
C GLY A 95 14.02 9.19 11.17
N LYS A 96 12.89 9.62 10.55
CA LYS A 96 12.73 10.84 9.75
C LYS A 96 13.44 10.84 8.41
N ALA A 97 13.94 9.70 7.95
CA ALA A 97 14.41 9.53 6.57
C ALA A 97 13.25 9.74 5.58
N LEU A 98 13.57 10.20 4.38
CA LEU A 98 12.62 10.56 3.33
C LEU A 98 12.95 9.79 2.06
N ALA A 99 11.93 9.26 1.38
CA ALA A 99 12.03 8.64 0.07
C ALA A 99 10.64 8.60 -0.60
N THR A 100 10.54 8.00 -1.78
CA THR A 100 9.29 7.79 -2.51
C THR A 100 9.06 6.31 -2.80
N ILE A 101 7.83 5.84 -2.56
CA ILE A 101 7.45 4.44 -2.81
C ILE A 101 6.81 4.29 -4.19
N ALA A 102 7.63 4.19 -5.21
CA ALA A 102 7.18 4.13 -6.59
C ALA A 102 6.96 2.68 -7.07
N LEU A 103 5.90 2.03 -6.59
CA LEU A 103 5.52 0.67 -7.01
C LEU A 103 4.01 0.48 -6.82
N PRO A 104 3.21 0.08 -7.83
CA PRO A 104 1.76 -0.09 -7.69
C PRO A 104 1.41 -1.47 -7.10
N CYS A 105 2.13 -1.88 -6.05
CA CYS A 105 1.99 -3.17 -5.40
C CYS A 105 1.77 -3.01 -3.91
N ARG A 106 1.40 -4.11 -3.24
CA ARG A 106 1.36 -4.16 -1.78
C ARG A 106 2.79 -4.23 -1.25
N PHE A 107 3.08 -3.48 -0.19
CA PHE A 107 4.36 -3.45 0.52
C PHE A 107 4.13 -3.37 2.03
N ARG A 108 5.06 -3.87 2.84
CA ARG A 108 4.98 -3.69 4.30
C ARG A 108 5.42 -2.27 4.66
N ALA A 109 4.52 -1.51 5.27
CA ALA A 109 4.85 -0.20 5.79
C ALA A 109 5.65 -0.32 7.08
N THR A 110 5.21 -1.14 8.05
CA THR A 110 5.97 -1.39 9.28
C THR A 110 5.54 -2.67 9.98
N ARG A 111 6.41 -3.19 10.85
CA ARG A 111 6.06 -4.15 11.90
C ARG A 111 6.67 -3.76 13.24
N PHE A 112 5.90 -3.79 14.32
CA PHE A 112 6.39 -3.46 15.67
C PHE A 112 5.53 -4.09 16.76
N VAL A 113 6.02 -4.06 17.99
CA VAL A 113 5.33 -4.54 19.20
C VAL A 113 5.25 -3.41 20.22
N THR A 114 4.18 -3.39 21.01
CA THR A 114 4.02 -2.48 22.14
C THR A 114 3.59 -3.27 23.38
N LYS A 115 3.71 -2.65 24.56
CA LYS A 115 3.09 -3.17 25.78
C LYS A 115 1.57 -2.99 25.70
N ASN A 116 0.84 -3.98 26.18
CA ASN A 116 -0.60 -3.91 26.43
C ASN A 116 -0.84 -3.48 27.88
N VAL A 117 -1.18 -2.21 28.12
CA VAL A 117 -1.40 -1.71 29.49
C VAL A 117 -2.74 -2.18 30.10
N ALA A 118 -3.62 -2.79 29.31
CA ALA A 118 -4.87 -3.36 29.78
C ALA A 118 -4.76 -4.86 30.14
N SER A 119 -3.59 -5.48 29.94
CA SER A 119 -3.37 -6.88 30.32
C SER A 119 -3.34 -7.05 31.83
N HIS A 120 -4.10 -8.03 32.32
CA HIS A 120 -4.19 -8.37 33.74
C HIS A 120 -2.84 -8.88 34.30
N SER A 121 -2.00 -9.48 33.47
CA SER A 121 -0.68 -9.97 33.87
C SER A 121 0.38 -8.86 33.91
N GLY A 122 0.08 -7.66 33.38
CA GLY A 122 1.07 -6.59 33.20
C GLY A 122 2.15 -6.89 32.16
N HIS A 123 2.11 -8.07 31.54
CA HIS A 123 3.10 -8.55 30.57
C HIS A 123 2.53 -8.76 29.18
N GLY A 124 1.25 -8.45 28.95
CA GLY A 124 0.65 -8.52 27.63
C GLY A 124 1.35 -7.60 26.62
N THR A 125 1.33 -8.00 25.36
CA THR A 125 1.88 -7.25 24.24
C THR A 125 0.88 -7.14 23.10
N CYS A 126 1.03 -6.09 22.30
CA CYS A 126 0.30 -5.89 21.05
C CYS A 126 1.32 -5.88 19.92
N SER A 127 1.14 -6.75 18.94
CA SER A 127 1.93 -6.79 17.71
C SER A 127 1.15 -6.15 16.58
N PHE A 128 1.85 -5.37 15.76
CA PHE A 128 1.28 -4.62 14.65
C PHE A 128 2.06 -4.95 13.40
N GLU A 129 1.33 -5.23 12.32
CA GLU A 129 1.89 -5.36 10.99
C GLU A 129 1.01 -4.59 10.00
N VAL A 130 1.58 -3.58 9.37
CA VAL A 130 0.85 -2.67 8.49
C VAL A 130 1.39 -2.83 7.08
N TYR A 131 0.50 -3.11 6.16
CA TYR A 131 0.74 -3.12 4.72
C TYR A 131 0.01 -1.97 4.07
N ALA A 132 0.59 -1.43 3.00
CA ALA A 132 -0.05 -0.46 2.14
C ALA A 132 0.04 -0.93 0.69
N THR A 133 -0.96 -0.58 -0.11
CA THR A 133 -0.98 -0.86 -1.54
C THR A 133 -1.08 0.46 -2.27
N ASN A 134 -0.12 0.72 -3.16
CA ASN A 134 -0.15 1.92 -3.99
C ASN A 134 -0.85 1.65 -5.33
N GLU A 135 -1.38 2.70 -5.93
CA GLU A 135 -1.89 2.74 -7.30
C GLU A 135 -1.28 3.93 -8.02
N LEU A 136 -1.02 3.79 -9.32
CA LEU A 136 -0.59 4.90 -10.17
C LEU A 136 -1.81 5.70 -10.62
N LEU A 137 -1.74 7.03 -10.50
CA LEU A 137 -2.74 7.95 -10.97
C LEU A 137 -2.10 9.27 -11.46
N ARG A 138 -2.29 9.59 -12.74
CA ARG A 138 -1.72 10.77 -13.41
C ARG A 138 -0.20 10.91 -13.24
N GLY A 139 0.51 9.80 -13.35
CA GLY A 139 1.97 9.69 -13.20
C GLY A 139 2.48 9.78 -11.77
N ARG A 140 1.60 9.63 -10.78
CA ARG A 140 1.94 9.69 -9.35
C ARG A 140 1.43 8.46 -8.64
N TYR A 141 2.19 7.90 -7.71
CA TYR A 141 1.68 6.79 -6.90
C TYR A 141 0.93 7.33 -5.68
N VAL A 142 -0.18 6.72 -5.33
CA VAL A 142 -0.98 7.11 -4.16
C VAL A 142 -1.38 5.88 -3.38
N VAL A 143 -1.50 6.01 -2.05
CA VAL A 143 -1.91 4.89 -1.20
C VAL A 143 -3.40 4.58 -1.44
N ARG A 144 -3.67 3.48 -2.15
CA ARG A 144 -5.00 3.01 -2.53
C ARG A 144 -5.72 2.31 -1.38
N SER A 145 -5.02 1.44 -0.67
CA SER A 145 -5.55 0.67 0.45
C SER A 145 -4.46 0.41 1.50
N VAL A 146 -4.94 0.09 2.70
CA VAL A 146 -4.10 -0.25 3.85
C VAL A 146 -4.65 -1.54 4.43
N HIS A 147 -3.74 -2.45 4.78
CA HIS A 147 -4.05 -3.67 5.47
C HIS A 147 -3.35 -3.70 6.83
N ILE A 148 -4.09 -3.77 7.93
CA ILE A 148 -3.52 -3.74 9.29
C ILE A 148 -3.81 -5.07 9.95
N SER A 149 -2.76 -5.75 10.38
CA SER A 149 -2.82 -6.91 11.27
C SER A 149 -2.48 -6.48 12.70
N VAL A 150 -3.36 -6.80 13.64
CA VAL A 150 -3.14 -6.58 15.08
C VAL A 150 -3.17 -7.92 15.79
N GLY A 151 -2.05 -8.34 16.36
CA GLY A 151 -1.94 -9.54 17.18
C GLY A 151 -1.88 -9.18 18.66
N ILE A 152 -2.75 -9.74 19.51
CA ILE A 152 -2.69 -9.54 20.96
C ILE A 152 -2.18 -10.82 21.60
N SER A 153 -1.22 -10.68 22.52
CA SER A 153 -0.61 -11.79 23.23
C SER A 153 -0.56 -11.50 24.72
N ASP A 154 -1.15 -12.39 25.52
CA ASP A 154 -1.00 -12.40 26.97
C ASP A 154 -0.19 -13.64 27.39
N PRO A 155 0.93 -13.48 28.11
CA PRO A 155 1.71 -14.61 28.60
C PRO A 155 0.90 -15.58 29.47
N ALA A 156 -0.18 -15.11 30.11
CA ALA A 156 -1.04 -15.95 30.92
C ALA A 156 -2.01 -16.83 30.09
N SER A 157 -2.36 -16.42 28.86
CA SER A 157 -3.34 -17.14 28.02
C SER A 157 -2.71 -17.84 26.81
N MET A 158 -1.46 -17.51 26.43
CA MET A 158 -0.83 -17.93 25.17
C MET A 158 -1.69 -17.67 23.92
N THR A 159 -2.74 -16.85 24.01
CA THR A 159 -3.62 -16.57 22.88
C THR A 159 -2.95 -15.58 21.95
N HIS A 160 -2.98 -15.89 20.66
CA HIS A 160 -2.62 -14.97 19.59
C HIS A 160 -3.87 -14.68 18.80
N THR A 161 -4.35 -13.45 18.90
CA THR A 161 -5.57 -13.07 18.21
C THR A 161 -5.26 -11.98 17.19
N ALA A 162 -5.43 -12.30 15.91
CA ALA A 162 -5.10 -11.43 14.78
C ALA A 162 -6.34 -10.74 14.18
N VAL A 163 -6.28 -9.43 13.96
CA VAL A 163 -7.34 -8.65 13.28
C VAL A 163 -6.81 -8.11 11.95
N GLU A 164 -7.45 -8.48 10.83
CA GLU A 164 -7.15 -7.99 9.48
C GLU A 164 -8.12 -6.86 9.09
N VAL A 165 -7.65 -5.63 9.09
CA VAL A 165 -8.40 -4.49 8.55
C VAL A 165 -8.05 -4.33 7.08
N TYR A 166 -9.03 -4.31 6.18
CA TYR A 166 -8.81 -3.97 4.77
C TYR A 166 -9.85 -2.97 4.25
N LYS A 167 -9.42 -2.09 3.36
CA LYS A 167 -10.32 -1.20 2.60
C LYS A 167 -10.67 -1.82 1.25
N THR A 168 -11.94 -2.06 0.99
CA THR A 168 -12.53 -2.24 -0.34
C THR A 168 -13.28 -0.97 -0.71
N VAL A 169 -13.14 -0.46 -1.93
CA VAL A 169 -14.05 0.58 -2.46
C VAL A 169 -14.51 0.15 -3.83
N GLU A 170 -15.84 0.11 -4.00
CA GLU A 170 -16.57 0.76 -5.10
C GLU A 170 -18.08 0.76 -4.78
N TYR A 171 -18.67 1.93 -4.55
CA TYR A 171 -20.08 2.15 -4.84
C TYR A 171 -20.24 3.52 -5.50
N ASN A 172 -20.95 3.53 -6.62
CA ASN A 172 -21.18 4.71 -7.44
C ASN A 172 -22.63 5.15 -7.22
N VAL A 173 -22.84 6.21 -6.45
CA VAL A 173 -24.14 6.86 -6.38
C VAL A 173 -23.93 8.34 -6.73
N ASN A 174 -24.38 8.71 -7.94
CA ASN A 174 -24.57 10.08 -8.40
C ASN A 174 -23.41 11.06 -8.09
N ASP A 175 -22.30 10.95 -8.85
CA ASP A 175 -21.20 11.94 -8.91
C ASP A 175 -20.45 12.28 -7.61
N THR A 176 -20.70 11.56 -6.52
CA THR A 176 -19.86 11.58 -5.33
C THR A 176 -19.26 10.19 -5.10
N GLU A 177 -17.92 10.08 -5.09
CA GLU A 177 -17.31 8.87 -4.53
C GLU A 177 -17.56 8.89 -3.03
N ILE A 178 -18.49 8.05 -2.59
CA ILE A 178 -18.70 7.69 -1.20
C ILE A 178 -17.68 6.60 -0.87
N TYR A 179 -16.83 6.86 0.12
CA TYR A 179 -15.88 5.88 0.59
C TYR A 179 -16.52 5.11 1.74
N ASN A 180 -17.00 3.90 1.45
CA ASN A 180 -17.27 2.93 2.50
C ASN A 180 -15.94 2.33 2.91
N TYR A 181 -15.50 2.66 4.12
CA TYR A 181 -14.42 1.93 4.75
C TYR A 181 -15.07 0.66 5.33
N GLN A 182 -14.47 -0.51 5.10
CA GLN A 182 -14.90 -1.77 5.71
C GLN A 182 -13.88 -2.18 6.77
N ALA A 183 -14.32 -2.86 7.81
CA ALA A 183 -13.48 -3.49 8.82
C ALA A 183 -13.88 -4.98 8.89
N ARG A 184 -12.93 -5.89 8.70
CA ARG A 184 -13.13 -7.30 9.01
C ARG A 184 -12.49 -7.61 10.35
N THR A 185 -13.28 -7.56 11.41
CA THR A 185 -12.82 -8.07 12.71
C THR A 185 -13.25 -9.52 12.80
N ILE A 186 -12.29 -10.45 12.78
CA ILE A 186 -12.43 -11.89 13.08
C ILE A 186 -13.80 -12.48 12.70
N HIS A 187 -13.88 -12.98 11.47
CA HIS A 187 -15.07 -13.65 10.93
C HIS A 187 -16.34 -12.78 10.81
N ARG A 188 -16.24 -11.46 11.03
CA ARG A 188 -17.34 -10.51 10.78
C ARG A 188 -16.86 -9.38 9.88
N ASP A 189 -17.45 -9.30 8.70
CA ASP A 189 -17.40 -8.10 7.88
C ASP A 189 -18.33 -7.05 8.49
N SER A 190 -17.78 -5.89 8.81
CA SER A 190 -18.50 -4.76 9.38
C SER A 190 -18.15 -3.48 8.63
N ILE A 191 -19.02 -2.48 8.74
CA ILE A 191 -18.72 -1.15 8.22
C ILE A 191 -17.70 -0.51 9.18
N TRP A 192 -16.70 0.16 8.64
CA TRP A 192 -15.69 0.81 9.47
C TRP A 192 -16.32 1.81 10.44
N GLY A 193 -16.03 1.63 11.72
CA GLY A 193 -16.58 2.46 12.78
C GLY A 193 -18.03 2.16 13.16
N SER A 194 -18.67 1.12 12.60
CA SER A 194 -20.00 0.70 13.04
C SER A 194 -19.99 -0.06 14.37
N SER A 195 -18.86 -0.66 14.75
CA SER A 195 -18.70 -1.37 16.02
C SER A 195 -17.34 -1.09 16.64
N LYS A 196 -17.33 -1.01 17.96
CA LYS A 196 -16.09 -1.17 18.74
C LYS A 196 -15.98 -2.65 19.07
N ASP A 197 -14.82 -3.22 18.78
CA ASP A 197 -14.57 -4.62 19.09
C ASP A 197 -13.59 -4.72 20.26
N THR A 198 -13.78 -5.75 21.08
CA THR A 198 -12.85 -6.08 22.16
C THR A 198 -12.20 -7.40 21.81
N LEU A 199 -10.88 -7.41 21.82
CA LEU A 199 -10.05 -8.56 21.50
C LEU A 199 -9.20 -8.92 22.71
N ASP A 200 -9.42 -10.08 23.33
CA ASP A 200 -8.70 -10.49 24.54
C ASP A 200 -8.63 -9.38 25.60
N GLY A 201 -9.76 -8.68 25.82
CA GLY A 201 -9.87 -7.57 26.77
C GLY A 201 -9.33 -6.22 26.28
N VAL A 202 -8.72 -6.15 25.10
CA VAL A 202 -8.23 -4.91 24.50
C VAL A 202 -9.27 -4.34 23.54
N THR A 203 -9.68 -3.10 23.80
CA THR A 203 -10.59 -2.38 22.90
C THR A 203 -9.85 -1.91 21.65
N ILE A 204 -10.35 -2.32 20.49
CA ILE A 204 -9.96 -1.85 19.17
C ILE A 204 -11.06 -0.90 18.69
N VAL A 205 -10.69 0.35 18.43
CA VAL A 205 -11.64 1.43 18.10
C VAL A 205 -11.44 1.86 16.65
N PRO A 206 -12.06 1.15 15.68
CA PRO A 206 -12.22 1.71 14.35
C PRO A 206 -13.18 2.89 14.47
N SER A 207 -12.80 4.03 13.90
CA SER A 207 -13.61 5.25 13.93
C SER A 207 -13.30 6.11 12.71
N PHE A 208 -14.09 7.14 12.50
CA PHE A 208 -13.86 8.09 11.42
C PHE A 208 -13.78 9.50 11.98
N ASP A 209 -12.65 10.15 11.75
CA ASP A 209 -12.47 11.57 12.04
C ASP A 209 -13.14 12.36 10.92
N GLU A 210 -14.36 12.83 11.15
CA GLU A 210 -15.14 13.58 10.14
C GLU A 210 -14.56 14.97 9.85
N VAL A 211 -13.82 15.53 10.79
CA VAL A 211 -13.22 16.85 10.63
C VAL A 211 -12.02 16.74 9.69
N ASN A 212 -11.14 15.77 9.98
CA ASN A 212 -9.94 15.53 9.19
C ASN A 212 -10.12 14.48 8.09
N ASN A 213 -11.31 13.91 7.92
CA ASN A 213 -11.59 12.92 6.88
C ASN A 213 -10.55 11.77 6.90
N PHE A 214 -10.41 11.11 8.05
CA PHE A 214 -9.55 9.94 8.21
C PHE A 214 -10.35 8.76 8.75
N ALA A 215 -10.18 7.59 8.13
CA ALA A 215 -10.40 6.34 8.83
C ALA A 215 -9.29 6.17 9.88
N THR A 216 -9.67 5.98 11.13
CA THR A 216 -8.76 5.91 12.27
C THR A 216 -8.94 4.58 12.99
N LEU A 217 -7.84 3.87 13.23
CA LEU A 217 -7.78 2.72 14.11
C LEU A 217 -7.01 3.12 15.36
N ASP A 218 -7.75 3.30 16.46
CA ASP A 218 -7.17 3.60 17.76
C ASP A 218 -7.18 2.36 18.66
N ILE A 219 -6.04 2.06 19.26
CA ILE A 219 -5.89 0.95 20.20
C ILE A 219 -5.24 1.50 21.47
N PRO A 220 -6.03 2.13 22.36
CA PRO A 220 -5.51 2.90 23.49
C PRO A 220 -4.64 2.08 24.44
N ALA A 221 -5.00 0.82 24.70
CA ALA A 221 -4.23 -0.08 25.56
C ALA A 221 -2.82 -0.36 25.04
N CYS A 222 -2.59 -0.17 23.74
CA CYS A 222 -1.30 -0.37 23.10
C CYS A 222 -0.59 0.96 22.81
N GLY A 223 -1.27 2.11 22.99
CA GLY A 223 -0.73 3.45 22.67
C GLY A 223 -0.49 3.68 21.17
N THR A 224 -1.19 2.92 20.32
CA THR A 224 -1.01 2.93 18.86
C THR A 224 -2.22 3.52 18.17
N ARG A 225 -1.97 4.31 17.13
CA ARG A 225 -2.98 4.90 16.25
C ARG A 225 -2.53 4.81 14.81
N ILE A 226 -3.42 4.34 13.94
CA ILE A 226 -3.19 4.30 12.50
C ILE A 226 -4.29 5.09 11.82
N LYS A 227 -3.95 6.04 10.95
CA LYS A 227 -4.93 6.80 10.17
C LYS A 227 -4.71 6.64 8.69
N TYR A 228 -5.80 6.61 7.95
CA TYR A 228 -5.78 6.50 6.51
C TYR A 228 -6.82 7.42 5.86
N ARG A 229 -6.37 8.22 4.88
CA ARG A 229 -7.20 9.09 4.05
C ARG A 229 -7.02 8.68 2.60
N ALA A 230 -8.10 8.21 1.99
CA ALA A 230 -8.11 7.82 0.60
C ALA A 230 -7.85 9.00 -0.35
N PHE A 231 -7.19 8.72 -1.47
CA PHE A 231 -7.11 9.66 -2.59
C PHE A 231 -8.45 9.69 -3.35
N ASP A 232 -9.00 10.88 -3.60
CA ASP A 232 -10.22 11.08 -4.39
C ASP A 232 -9.90 11.15 -5.89
N ARG A 233 -10.19 10.07 -6.63
CA ARG A 233 -9.82 9.96 -8.05
C ARG A 233 -10.60 10.91 -8.93
N ARG A 234 -11.92 11.00 -8.71
CA ARG A 234 -12.83 11.82 -9.53
C ARG A 234 -12.62 13.30 -9.30
N ARG A 235 -12.41 13.67 -8.03
CA ARG A 235 -12.31 15.07 -7.59
C ARG A 235 -10.92 15.38 -7.04
N ALA A 236 -9.88 14.79 -7.61
CA ALA A 236 -8.48 15.00 -7.23
C ALA A 236 -8.10 16.50 -7.10
N LYS A 237 -8.63 17.36 -7.97
CA LYS A 237 -8.40 18.82 -7.95
C LYS A 237 -9.07 19.52 -6.75
N HIS A 238 -10.15 18.96 -6.23
CA HIS A 238 -10.91 19.46 -5.09
C HIS A 238 -10.43 18.88 -3.76
N GLN A 239 -9.69 17.77 -3.76
CA GLN A 239 -9.12 17.19 -2.54
C GLN A 239 -8.01 18.08 -1.97
N LYS A 240 -8.39 19.01 -1.09
CA LYS A 240 -7.48 19.97 -0.45
C LYS A 240 -6.67 19.39 0.71
N GLN A 241 -7.18 18.33 1.32
CA GLN A 241 -6.50 17.57 2.36
C GLN A 241 -5.52 16.57 1.73
N LEU A 242 -4.36 16.32 2.36
CA LEU A 242 -3.35 15.41 1.83
C LEU A 242 -3.73 13.93 2.06
N PRO A 243 -3.97 13.10 1.03
CA PRO A 243 -4.24 11.68 1.22
C PRO A 243 -2.98 10.91 1.63
N GLY A 244 -3.17 9.79 2.31
CA GLY A 244 -2.06 8.96 2.79
C GLY A 244 -2.40 8.11 4.00
N LEU A 245 -1.35 7.47 4.52
CA LEU A 245 -1.34 6.63 5.71
C LEU A 245 -0.42 7.27 6.76
N THR A 246 -0.86 7.33 8.01
CA THR A 246 -0.01 7.62 9.16
C THR A 246 -0.03 6.47 10.16
N ILE A 247 1.12 6.26 10.79
CA ILE A 247 1.34 5.21 11.78
C ILE A 247 2.01 5.87 12.97
N GLN A 248 1.26 6.05 14.05
CA GLN A 248 1.77 6.52 15.33
C GLN A 248 1.99 5.33 16.25
N ALA A 249 3.20 5.22 16.77
CA ALA A 249 3.60 4.23 17.75
C ALA A 249 4.06 4.94 19.05
N PRO A 250 3.86 4.33 20.23
CA PRO A 250 4.26 4.94 21.48
C PRO A 250 5.79 4.87 21.66
N GLN A 251 6.35 5.67 22.58
CA GLN A 251 7.81 5.76 22.77
C GLN A 251 8.48 4.41 23.03
N GLN A 252 7.80 3.55 23.81
CA GLN A 252 8.24 2.23 24.25
C GLN A 252 8.00 1.12 23.21
N ALA A 253 7.54 1.45 22.01
CA ALA A 253 7.40 0.47 20.94
C ALA A 253 8.77 -0.16 20.60
N THR A 254 8.75 -1.44 20.26
CA THR A 254 9.93 -2.21 19.89
C THR A 254 9.77 -2.75 18.48
N TRP A 255 10.83 -2.64 17.70
CA TRP A 255 10.92 -3.17 16.36
C TRP A 255 11.89 -4.34 16.44
N TYR A 256 11.43 -5.58 16.17
CA TYR A 256 12.30 -6.77 16.19
C TYR A 256 12.61 -7.26 14.78
N ALA A 257 13.90 -7.44 14.47
CA ALA A 257 14.36 -8.06 13.23
C ALA A 257 14.13 -9.60 13.23
N GLY A 258 13.78 -10.17 14.40
CA GLY A 258 13.65 -11.61 14.62
C GLY A 258 12.22 -12.15 14.70
N LEU A 259 11.20 -11.37 14.32
CA LEU A 259 9.85 -11.91 14.12
C LEU A 259 9.68 -12.55 12.71
N GLY A 260 10.78 -12.70 11.99
CA GLY A 260 10.97 -13.19 10.61
C GLY A 260 12.19 -12.50 10.00
N ASP A 261 12.99 -13.18 9.16
CA ASP A 261 14.31 -12.76 8.66
C ASP A 261 14.33 -11.54 7.69
N TYR A 262 13.53 -10.49 7.92
CA TYR A 262 13.33 -9.41 6.95
C TYR A 262 13.29 -7.99 7.56
N PRO A 263 13.74 -6.93 6.86
CA PRO A 263 13.67 -5.55 7.34
C PRO A 263 12.28 -5.12 7.80
N PHE A 264 12.25 -4.17 8.73
CA PHE A 264 11.08 -3.72 9.51
C PHE A 264 9.90 -3.16 8.70
N GLY A 265 10.03 -3.02 7.38
CA GLY A 265 9.12 -2.36 6.46
C GLY A 265 9.64 -0.99 6.01
N ALA A 266 8.93 -0.36 5.07
CA ALA A 266 9.35 0.91 4.49
C ALA A 266 9.58 2.02 5.53
N CYS A 267 8.87 2.01 6.66
CA CYS A 267 8.98 3.03 7.73
C CYS A 267 10.25 2.96 8.58
N GLY A 268 11.10 1.94 8.39
CA GLY A 268 12.30 1.73 9.21
C GLY A 268 11.99 1.64 10.70
N VAL A 269 12.94 2.06 11.53
CA VAL A 269 12.85 2.12 12.99
C VAL A 269 13.23 3.51 13.52
N PRO A 270 12.87 3.88 14.76
CA PRO A 270 13.17 5.21 15.29
C PRO A 270 14.65 5.55 15.43
N SER A 271 15.52 4.55 15.58
CA SER A 271 16.97 4.71 15.70
C SER A 271 17.66 4.93 14.36
N ASP A 272 16.96 4.75 13.24
CA ASP A 272 17.56 4.92 11.92
C ASP A 272 17.99 6.37 11.68
N PRO A 273 19.13 6.59 10.99
CA PRO A 273 19.58 7.93 10.66
C PRO A 273 18.63 8.57 9.63
N ARG A 274 18.65 9.91 9.55
CA ARG A 274 17.89 10.63 8.50
C ARG A 274 18.35 10.28 7.08
N SER A 275 19.57 9.80 6.95
CA SER A 275 20.19 9.34 5.71
C SER A 275 19.89 7.89 5.36
N LEU A 276 19.06 7.16 6.14
CA LEU A 276 18.79 5.72 5.98
C LEU A 276 18.74 5.25 4.52
N TYR A 277 17.89 5.85 3.69
CA TYR A 277 17.72 5.41 2.30
C TYR A 277 18.89 5.81 1.39
N ASN A 278 19.57 6.93 1.68
CA ASN A 278 20.79 7.33 0.96
C ASN A 278 21.96 6.40 1.30
N ASP A 279 22.14 6.08 2.58
CA ASP A 279 23.17 5.17 3.06
C ASP A 279 22.92 3.76 2.50
N ARG A 280 21.65 3.35 2.44
CA ARG A 280 21.23 2.08 1.83
C ARG A 280 21.49 2.06 0.32
N ALA A 281 21.17 3.14 -0.39
CA ALA A 281 21.47 3.26 -1.82
C ALA A 281 22.98 3.17 -2.08
N ALA A 282 23.79 3.90 -1.32
CA ALA A 282 25.25 3.85 -1.43
C ALA A 282 25.81 2.45 -1.10
N GLN A 283 25.32 1.81 -0.04
CA GLN A 283 25.73 0.46 0.35
C GLN A 283 25.46 -0.57 -0.75
N LEU A 284 24.32 -0.45 -1.43
CA LEU A 284 23.91 -1.35 -2.51
C LEU A 284 24.39 -0.90 -3.89
N ASN A 285 25.15 0.20 -4.00
CA ASN A 285 25.52 0.82 -5.29
C ASN A 285 24.30 1.09 -6.20
N LEU A 286 23.20 1.56 -5.61
CA LEU A 286 21.98 1.96 -6.30
C LEU A 286 22.00 3.46 -6.63
N THR A 287 21.26 3.82 -7.67
CA THR A 287 21.27 5.18 -8.24
C THR A 287 20.78 6.25 -7.26
N ASN A 288 19.75 5.97 -6.47
CA ASN A 288 19.17 6.91 -5.50
C ASN A 288 18.35 6.22 -4.39
N ASP A 289 17.88 7.02 -3.43
CA ASP A 289 16.99 6.63 -2.33
C ASP A 289 15.72 5.88 -2.79
N ASN A 290 15.05 6.36 -3.85
CA ASN A 290 13.84 5.72 -4.36
C ASN A 290 14.10 4.31 -4.90
N THR A 291 15.25 4.11 -5.56
CA THR A 291 15.67 2.78 -6.02
C THR A 291 16.04 1.85 -4.87
N ALA A 292 16.60 2.37 -3.77
CA ALA A 292 16.85 1.58 -2.56
C ALA A 292 15.55 1.09 -1.92
N VAL A 293 14.55 1.97 -1.79
CA VAL A 293 13.24 1.58 -1.28
C VAL A 293 12.55 0.57 -2.20
N LEU A 294 12.62 0.75 -3.52
CA LEU A 294 12.09 -0.21 -4.48
C LEU A 294 12.77 -1.58 -4.34
N TYR A 295 14.11 -1.61 -4.21
CA TYR A 295 14.87 -2.83 -3.97
C TYR A 295 14.41 -3.55 -2.70
N ASP A 296 14.35 -2.84 -1.57
CA ASP A 296 14.00 -3.44 -0.28
C ASP A 296 12.56 -4.00 -0.28
N ILE A 297 11.62 -3.32 -0.96
CA ILE A 297 10.24 -3.82 -1.15
C ILE A 297 10.23 -5.08 -2.02
N LEU A 298 10.91 -5.07 -3.17
CA LEU A 298 10.94 -6.24 -4.07
C LEU A 298 11.63 -7.45 -3.44
N ALA A 299 12.62 -7.22 -2.58
CA ALA A 299 13.24 -8.28 -1.81
C ALA A 299 12.31 -8.81 -0.70
N GLU A 300 11.24 -8.10 -0.29
CA GLU A 300 10.35 -8.54 0.79
C GLU A 300 9.37 -9.62 0.35
N GLU A 301 8.91 -9.53 -0.90
CA GLU A 301 7.87 -10.41 -1.45
C GLU A 301 6.65 -10.54 -0.52
N PRO A 302 5.99 -9.43 -0.16
CA PRO A 302 4.79 -9.50 0.63
C PRO A 302 3.67 -10.14 -0.20
N ASP A 303 2.79 -10.89 0.47
CA ASP A 303 1.58 -11.42 -0.16
C ASP A 303 0.79 -10.29 -0.84
N GLN A 304 0.34 -10.55 -2.06
CA GLN A 304 -0.36 -9.59 -2.91
C GLN A 304 -1.89 -9.73 -2.83
N LYS A 305 -2.41 -10.39 -1.79
CA LYS A 305 -3.84 -10.44 -1.50
C LYS A 305 -4.47 -9.04 -1.52
N ASP A 306 -5.67 -8.98 -2.09
CA ASP A 306 -6.50 -7.80 -2.29
C ASP A 306 -5.89 -6.70 -3.19
N ASN A 307 -4.79 -7.00 -3.88
CA ASN A 307 -4.25 -6.13 -4.91
C ASN A 307 -4.86 -6.46 -6.28
N ARG A 308 -5.49 -5.48 -6.94
CA ARG A 308 -6.01 -5.63 -8.32
C ARG A 308 -4.91 -6.03 -9.31
N LEU A 309 -3.66 -5.69 -9.02
CA LEU A 309 -2.49 -6.02 -9.83
C LEU A 309 -1.71 -7.22 -9.29
N ALA A 310 -2.31 -8.06 -8.42
CA ALA A 310 -1.62 -9.15 -7.74
C ALA A 310 -0.75 -10.00 -8.67
N GLY A 311 -1.29 -10.52 -9.78
CA GLY A 311 -0.50 -11.33 -10.72
C GLY A 311 0.69 -10.59 -11.35
N LYS A 312 0.55 -9.30 -11.65
CA LYS A 312 1.65 -8.47 -12.20
C LYS A 312 2.70 -8.16 -11.13
N CYS A 313 2.27 -7.91 -9.91
CA CYS A 313 3.12 -7.66 -8.77
C CYS A 313 3.89 -8.92 -8.36
N SER A 314 3.20 -10.06 -8.15
CA SER A 314 3.85 -11.35 -7.89
C SER A 314 4.87 -11.69 -8.97
N ARG A 315 4.58 -11.39 -10.25
CA ARG A 315 5.56 -11.54 -11.32
C ARG A 315 6.80 -10.66 -11.14
N SER A 316 6.66 -9.39 -10.74
CA SER A 316 7.83 -8.53 -10.49
C SER A 316 8.69 -9.03 -9.34
N PHE A 317 8.07 -9.49 -8.25
CA PHE A 317 8.78 -10.07 -7.11
C PHE A 317 9.52 -11.33 -7.54
N ASN A 318 8.86 -12.26 -8.23
CA ASN A 318 9.44 -13.50 -8.70
C ASN A 318 10.63 -13.28 -9.64
N LEU A 319 10.46 -12.41 -10.65
CA LEU A 319 11.55 -12.07 -11.57
C LEU A 319 12.72 -11.46 -10.80
N PHE A 320 12.48 -10.48 -9.95
CA PHE A 320 13.56 -9.87 -9.17
C PHE A 320 14.27 -10.89 -8.27
N LYS A 321 13.52 -11.75 -7.57
CA LYS A 321 14.06 -12.79 -6.69
C LYS A 321 14.88 -13.84 -7.43
N SER A 322 14.46 -14.23 -8.64
CA SER A 322 15.21 -15.20 -9.45
C SER A 322 16.46 -14.63 -10.10
N SER A 323 16.64 -13.31 -10.09
CA SER A 323 17.83 -12.68 -10.67
C SER A 323 19.04 -12.82 -9.75
N THR A 324 20.19 -13.17 -10.35
CA THR A 324 21.49 -13.11 -9.69
C THR A 324 22.11 -11.70 -9.72
N GLN A 325 21.51 -10.77 -10.48
CA GLN A 325 21.97 -9.40 -10.69
C GLN A 325 20.93 -8.37 -10.20
N GLN A 326 20.30 -8.62 -9.05
CA GLN A 326 19.22 -7.79 -8.50
C GLN A 326 19.53 -6.30 -8.46
N ILE A 327 20.74 -5.92 -8.03
CA ILE A 327 21.16 -4.51 -7.95
C ILE A 327 21.22 -3.89 -9.36
N ASP A 328 21.86 -4.56 -10.31
CA ASP A 328 21.98 -4.07 -11.69
C ASP A 328 20.61 -3.99 -12.37
N ASP A 329 19.72 -4.94 -12.08
CA ASP A 329 18.35 -4.94 -12.60
C ASP A 329 17.55 -3.74 -12.09
N ILE A 330 17.73 -3.32 -10.83
CA ILE A 330 17.09 -2.12 -10.30
C ILE A 330 17.71 -0.85 -10.87
N ASN A 331 19.04 -0.77 -10.98
CA ASN A 331 19.69 0.37 -11.63
C ASN A 331 19.26 0.53 -13.09
N TYR A 332 19.01 -0.59 -13.78
CA TYR A 332 18.63 -0.59 -15.18
C TYR A 332 17.12 -0.38 -15.39
N CYS A 333 16.26 -1.07 -14.65
CA CYS A 333 14.81 -1.08 -14.86
C CYS A 333 14.04 -0.17 -13.89
N GLY A 334 14.61 0.21 -12.75
CA GLY A 334 13.90 0.89 -11.66
C GLY A 334 13.32 2.25 -12.05
N PHE A 335 13.97 2.97 -12.96
CA PHE A 335 13.51 4.28 -13.43
C PHE A 335 12.11 4.23 -14.08
N LEU A 336 11.71 3.08 -14.64
CA LEU A 336 10.38 2.88 -15.25
C LEU A 336 9.25 3.07 -14.24
N LEU A 337 9.55 2.86 -12.97
CA LEU A 337 8.62 3.09 -11.88
C LEU A 337 8.96 4.40 -11.15
N THR A 338 10.24 4.68 -10.90
CA THR A 338 10.65 5.79 -10.03
C THR A 338 10.67 7.16 -10.71
N ASP A 339 10.69 7.26 -12.05
CA ASP A 339 10.59 8.55 -12.77
C ASP A 339 9.12 8.92 -13.04
N PRO A 340 8.58 10.00 -12.42
CA PRO A 340 7.20 10.41 -12.60
C PRO A 340 6.85 10.83 -14.04
N ARG A 341 7.83 11.26 -14.86
CA ARG A 341 7.62 11.63 -16.26
C ARG A 341 7.33 10.39 -17.10
N VAL A 342 8.11 9.33 -16.87
CA VAL A 342 7.92 8.02 -17.53
C VAL A 342 6.60 7.41 -17.08
N GLY A 343 6.32 7.42 -15.78
CA GLY A 343 5.04 6.95 -15.22
C GLY A 343 3.83 7.67 -15.83
N ARG A 344 3.88 9.00 -15.93
CA ARG A 344 2.80 9.80 -16.54
C ARG A 344 2.59 9.44 -18.00
N CYS A 345 3.67 9.42 -18.78
CA CYS A 345 3.53 9.18 -20.21
C CYS A 345 3.01 7.77 -20.51
N ILE A 346 3.50 6.74 -19.80
CA ILE A 346 3.00 5.37 -19.97
C ILE A 346 1.50 5.28 -19.64
N GLU A 347 1.06 5.95 -18.58
CA GLU A 347 -0.35 5.96 -18.17
C GLU A 347 -1.24 6.66 -19.20
N GLU A 348 -0.81 7.81 -19.73
CA GLU A 348 -1.58 8.63 -20.66
C GLU A 348 -1.62 8.03 -22.08
N GLU A 349 -0.50 7.50 -22.57
CA GLU A 349 -0.32 7.23 -24.00
C GLU A 349 -0.22 5.74 -24.34
N ALA A 350 0.29 4.90 -23.43
CA ALA A 350 0.63 3.52 -23.78
C ALA A 350 -0.50 2.50 -23.56
N ALA A 351 -1.61 2.90 -22.92
CA ALA A 351 -2.69 2.02 -22.45
C ALA A 351 -2.15 0.79 -21.68
N ARG A 352 -0.98 0.93 -21.06
CA ARG A 352 -0.26 -0.11 -20.31
C ARG A 352 0.09 0.45 -18.95
N LEU A 353 0.29 -0.43 -17.97
CA LEU A 353 0.73 -0.02 -16.65
C LEU A 353 2.27 -0.02 -16.62
N PRO A 354 2.94 0.94 -15.96
CA PRO A 354 4.40 0.92 -15.81
C PRO A 354 4.95 -0.39 -15.26
N ILE A 355 4.20 -1.07 -14.38
CA ILE A 355 4.57 -2.39 -13.86
C ILE A 355 4.70 -3.47 -14.94
N ASP A 356 3.95 -3.37 -16.05
CA ASP A 356 4.08 -4.31 -17.17
C ASP A 356 5.39 -4.12 -17.92
N ILE A 357 5.80 -2.85 -18.11
CA ILE A 357 7.05 -2.51 -18.79
C ILE A 357 8.24 -2.82 -17.88
N PHE A 358 8.11 -2.57 -16.58
CA PHE A 358 9.08 -2.98 -15.57
C PHE A 358 9.29 -4.50 -15.57
N ASN A 359 8.20 -5.29 -15.54
CA ASN A 359 8.27 -6.75 -15.65
C ASN A 359 8.95 -7.22 -16.93
N ALA A 360 8.65 -6.58 -18.06
CA ALA A 360 9.30 -6.89 -19.33
C ALA A 360 10.80 -6.57 -19.30
N CYS A 361 11.19 -5.49 -18.63
CA CYS A 361 12.59 -5.11 -18.45
C CYS A 361 13.35 -6.13 -17.58
N LEU A 362 12.79 -6.51 -16.42
CA LEU A 362 13.39 -7.54 -15.56
C LEU A 362 13.53 -8.88 -16.29
N ALA A 363 12.50 -9.31 -17.02
CA ALA A 363 12.55 -10.54 -17.80
C ALA A 363 13.62 -10.51 -18.90
N MET A 364 13.78 -9.36 -19.57
CA MET A 364 14.81 -9.16 -20.60
C MET A 364 16.23 -9.26 -20.02
N ARG A 365 16.45 -8.69 -18.83
CA ARG A 365 17.74 -8.76 -18.14
C ARG A 365 18.14 -10.18 -17.80
N GLN A 366 17.17 -11.05 -17.56
CA GLN A 366 17.39 -12.47 -17.26
C GLN A 366 17.47 -13.34 -18.52
N ASN A 367 16.78 -12.95 -19.58
CA ASN A 367 16.73 -13.67 -20.85
C ASN A 367 16.76 -12.69 -22.02
N ALA A 368 17.90 -12.60 -22.73
CA ALA A 368 18.24 -11.57 -23.73
C ALA A 368 17.28 -11.39 -24.94
N GLY A 369 16.17 -12.14 -25.02
CA GLY A 369 15.19 -12.06 -26.12
C GLY A 369 13.79 -11.55 -25.75
N TYR A 370 13.36 -11.66 -24.49
CA TYR A 370 11.95 -11.39 -24.11
C TYR A 370 11.83 -10.07 -23.34
N GLY A 371 11.32 -9.01 -24.00
CA GLY A 371 10.96 -7.73 -23.34
C GLY A 371 11.28 -6.47 -24.15
N CYS A 372 12.17 -6.58 -25.13
CA CYS A 372 12.59 -5.49 -26.00
C CYS A 372 11.44 -4.78 -26.73
N PHE A 373 10.41 -5.53 -27.14
CA PHE A 373 9.25 -4.93 -27.81
C PHE A 373 8.48 -3.96 -26.90
N ALA A 374 8.31 -4.31 -25.61
CA ALA A 374 7.59 -3.46 -24.67
C ALA A 374 8.36 -2.17 -24.36
N LEU A 375 9.68 -2.27 -24.18
CA LEU A 375 10.55 -1.12 -23.94
C LEU A 375 10.63 -0.21 -25.18
N ARG A 376 10.86 -0.76 -26.38
CA ARG A 376 10.88 0.02 -27.63
C ARG A 376 9.54 0.70 -27.89
N ARG A 377 8.42 0.03 -27.60
CA ARG A 377 7.09 0.65 -27.73
C ARG A 377 6.92 1.79 -26.74
N ALA A 378 7.33 1.63 -25.48
CA ALA A 378 7.28 2.70 -24.49
C ALA A 378 8.13 3.90 -24.92
N ALA A 379 9.37 3.66 -25.36
CA ALA A 379 10.26 4.70 -25.89
C ALA A 379 9.70 5.41 -27.14
N ARG A 380 9.06 4.68 -28.06
CA ARG A 380 8.44 5.30 -29.24
C ARG A 380 7.30 6.25 -28.84
N ILE A 381 6.53 5.88 -27.82
CA ILE A 381 5.35 6.63 -27.39
C ILE A 381 5.77 7.84 -26.53
N CYS A 382 6.76 7.66 -25.66
CA CYS A 382 7.11 8.62 -24.63
C CYS A 382 8.37 9.45 -24.93
N GLY A 383 8.82 9.44 -26.18
CA GLY A 383 10.05 10.11 -26.61
C GLY A 383 11.30 9.23 -26.40
N PRO A 384 12.41 9.58 -27.07
CA PRO A 384 13.62 8.78 -27.05
C PRO A 384 14.11 8.55 -25.61
N LEU A 385 14.58 7.33 -25.34
CA LEU A 385 15.15 6.93 -24.04
C LEU A 385 16.33 7.82 -23.61
N GLU A 386 16.97 8.50 -24.55
CA GLU A 386 18.03 9.48 -24.34
C GLU A 386 17.59 10.69 -23.49
N ASP A 387 16.29 11.03 -23.55
CA ASP A 387 15.70 12.09 -22.71
C ASP A 387 15.30 11.59 -21.31
N TRP A 388 15.37 10.27 -21.08
CA TRP A 388 14.99 9.65 -19.82
C TRP A 388 16.23 9.60 -18.93
N THR A 389 16.17 10.21 -17.75
CA THR A 389 17.33 10.28 -16.84
C THR A 389 17.61 8.90 -16.24
N GLY A 390 18.51 8.14 -16.85
CA GLY A 390 19.00 6.86 -16.36
C GLY A 390 20.18 6.34 -17.20
N PRO A 391 21.00 5.42 -16.67
CA PRO A 391 22.14 4.84 -17.38
C PRO A 391 21.75 4.05 -18.66
N ALA A 392 20.45 3.76 -18.84
CA ALA A 392 19.90 3.11 -20.02
C ALA A 392 19.69 4.04 -21.24
N SER A 393 20.01 5.34 -21.13
CA SER A 393 19.88 6.31 -22.22
C SER A 393 20.81 6.03 -23.41
N GLY A 394 21.90 5.29 -23.23
CA GLY A 394 22.90 5.06 -24.29
C GLY A 394 22.88 3.70 -24.98
N ASP A 395 22.43 2.62 -24.33
CA ASP A 395 22.60 1.26 -24.87
C ASP A 395 21.57 0.28 -24.27
N ILE A 396 20.28 0.48 -24.54
CA ILE A 396 19.39 -0.70 -24.58
C ILE A 396 19.77 -1.49 -25.82
N ASN A 397 20.82 -2.32 -25.70
CA ASN A 397 21.23 -3.34 -26.66
C ASN A 397 20.17 -4.45 -26.71
N CYS A 398 18.93 -4.07 -26.99
CA CYS A 398 17.97 -4.95 -27.60
C CYS A 398 18.59 -5.32 -28.94
N PRO A 399 19.01 -6.58 -29.16
CA PRO A 399 19.49 -6.99 -30.46
C PRO A 399 18.51 -6.45 -31.49
N ARG A 400 19.03 -5.90 -32.59
CA ARG A 400 18.22 -5.64 -33.78
C ARG A 400 17.65 -7.01 -34.16
N LEU A 401 16.50 -7.38 -33.60
CA LEU A 401 15.57 -8.27 -34.25
C LEU A 401 15.45 -7.64 -35.63
N LEU A 402 16.03 -8.32 -36.62
CA LEU A 402 15.76 -8.11 -38.02
C LEU A 402 14.27 -8.39 -38.18
N VAL A 403 13.45 -7.44 -37.76
CA VAL A 403 12.07 -7.34 -38.20
C VAL A 403 12.25 -6.93 -39.65
N SER A 404 12.24 -7.94 -40.52
CA SER A 404 11.97 -7.74 -41.93
C SER A 404 10.82 -6.75 -42.03
N THR A 405 11.10 -5.59 -42.59
CA THR A 405 10.10 -4.59 -42.97
C THR A 405 9.32 -5.12 -44.15
N THR A 406 8.65 -6.26 -44.00
CA THR A 406 7.50 -6.56 -44.84
C THR A 406 6.38 -5.74 -44.23
N GLU A 407 6.07 -4.64 -44.91
CA GLU A 407 4.83 -3.90 -44.72
C GLU A 407 3.66 -4.88 -44.56
N PRO A 408 2.72 -4.64 -43.64
CA PRO A 408 1.45 -5.33 -43.73
C PRO A 408 0.87 -5.06 -45.13
N PRO A 409 0.38 -6.08 -45.86
CA PRO A 409 -0.22 -5.86 -47.16
C PRO A 409 -1.31 -4.80 -47.02
N ALA A 410 -1.30 -3.84 -47.94
CA ALA A 410 -2.31 -2.81 -48.04
C ALA A 410 -3.71 -3.48 -47.99
N PRO A 411 -4.70 -2.88 -47.30
CA PRO A 411 -6.04 -3.42 -47.28
C PRO A 411 -6.55 -3.49 -48.73
N GLU A 412 -6.76 -4.71 -49.24
CA GLU A 412 -7.45 -4.92 -50.49
C GLU A 412 -8.84 -4.28 -50.36
N SER A 413 -9.08 -3.30 -51.21
CA SER A 413 -10.39 -2.71 -51.41
C SER A 413 -11.34 -3.80 -51.92
N PHE A 414 -12.23 -4.27 -51.04
CA PHE A 414 -13.43 -4.95 -51.48
C PHE A 414 -14.32 -3.93 -52.19
N VAL A 415 -14.37 -4.04 -53.51
CA VAL A 415 -15.41 -3.44 -54.34
C VAL A 415 -16.65 -4.32 -54.21
N PHE A 416 -17.76 -3.73 -53.80
CA PHE A 416 -19.10 -4.33 -53.88
C PHE A 416 -19.58 -4.41 -55.33
#